data_AF-A0A8S1IVZ2-F1
#
_entry.id   AF-A0A8S1IVZ2-F1
#
_cell.length_a   1.000
_cell.length_b   1.000
_cell.length_c   1.000
_cell.angle_alpha   90.00
_cell.angle_beta   90.00
_cell.angle_gamma   90.00
#
_symmetry.space_group_name_H-M   'P 1'
#
loop_
_entity.id
_entity.type
_entity.pdbx_description
1 polymer ?
#
loop_
_entity_poly.entity_id
_entity_poly.type
_entity_poly.pdbx_seq_one_letter_code
_entity_poly.pdbx_strand_id
1 'polypeptide(L)'
;MWTSPSVAATAVALLLAAAPALGLLQNPFVAAALAPLPEIADANEAPVEGQTPPDVVIERVVAFPKGVNATDAVVLRNVGGQTALLTGWVLEEAGQKGAAAYKFGTPEGCEDFATIAPSQKLELAPLSDENPCGFAFSISFRDELKLKNDNGTVVASVAWGSSKEGTSIRRLPDGAYIEVNETTDVLGVLESLGNYTVFLQALKATGLDKNLRSKTAPDYDGVRYPSPPPAPPVVPLFPSTFGFAVDRSTLPPPPPPPPPPPPPAQGVPSHGPFTLMAPDDRAFDRFRALLAGTGNKPLDVELVLELPELKSILLYHIIPGGWSSEHLRNNTEIFTAQGVEVVPFMDAAMTEGKIMMHDSCVDKPTPDRYDCFEQVEFGKCHDPFMVSPLGAQWQGGFCQRTCERCTCARGSRAFCAEVTVPDIVATNGFIHGVSRVLFPPPIFEKDPLAFAVAPSADAEAPGSVADADMDIASILDNMPATPLGTESSVGRKVGPSSALVSTPRAQPKSKIMGSGATTLPPPTFPSARVAVGTSNRG
;
A
#
# COMPACT_ATOMS: atom_id res chain seq x y z
N MET A 1 2.44 -49.58 -26.98
CA MET A 1 1.59 -49.36 -28.17
C MET A 1 0.79 -48.10 -27.93
N TRP A 2 1.09 -47.06 -28.69
CA TRP A 2 0.46 -45.74 -28.60
C TRP A 2 -0.98 -45.80 -29.13
N THR A 3 -1.92 -45.11 -28.49
CA THR A 3 -3.18 -44.71 -29.14
C THR A 3 -3.44 -43.24 -28.89
N SER A 4 -3.49 -42.52 -30.01
CA SER A 4 -3.39 -41.07 -30.21
C SER A 4 -4.61 -40.25 -29.75
N PRO A 5 -4.44 -38.93 -29.56
CA PRO A 5 -5.50 -37.97 -29.16
C PRO A 5 -6.65 -37.80 -30.17
N SER A 6 -6.58 -38.41 -31.36
CA SER A 6 -7.62 -38.32 -32.39
C SER A 6 -8.89 -39.14 -32.13
N VAL A 7 -8.91 -40.05 -31.15
CA VAL A 7 -10.10 -40.87 -30.85
C VAL A 7 -11.05 -40.18 -29.86
N ALA A 8 -10.54 -39.31 -28.99
CA ALA A 8 -11.34 -38.55 -28.03
C ALA A 8 -12.17 -37.44 -28.70
N ALA A 9 -11.62 -36.77 -29.72
CA ALA A 9 -12.31 -35.73 -30.47
C ALA A 9 -13.54 -36.29 -31.23
N THR A 10 -13.46 -37.52 -31.74
CA THR A 10 -14.56 -38.16 -32.49
C THR A 10 -15.71 -38.61 -31.58
N ALA A 11 -15.42 -38.99 -30.33
CA ALA A 11 -16.45 -39.37 -29.36
C ALA A 11 -17.26 -38.15 -28.86
N VAL A 12 -16.62 -37.00 -28.69
CA VAL A 12 -17.28 -35.74 -28.30
C VAL A 12 -18.13 -35.19 -29.45
N ALA A 13 -17.63 -35.28 -30.70
CA ALA A 13 -18.40 -34.88 -31.89
C ALA A 13 -19.66 -35.75 -32.11
N LEU A 14 -19.62 -37.05 -31.79
CA LEU A 14 -20.80 -37.92 -31.89
C LEU A 14 -21.87 -37.60 -30.83
N LEU A 15 -21.49 -37.14 -29.63
CA LEU A 15 -22.45 -36.72 -28.60
C LEU A 15 -23.13 -35.39 -28.94
N LEU A 16 -22.42 -34.45 -29.58
CA LEU A 16 -22.96 -33.15 -29.99
C LEU A 16 -23.96 -33.25 -31.15
N ALA A 17 -23.83 -34.24 -32.02
CA ALA A 17 -24.76 -34.43 -33.15
C ALA A 17 -26.11 -35.06 -32.75
N ALA A 18 -26.22 -35.68 -31.58
CA ALA A 18 -27.45 -36.35 -31.10
C ALA A 18 -28.29 -35.52 -30.12
N ALA A 19 -27.77 -34.37 -29.65
CA ALA A 19 -28.42 -33.53 -28.64
C ALA A 19 -29.83 -32.99 -29.01
N PRO A 20 -30.18 -32.67 -30.27
CA PRO A 20 -31.50 -32.12 -30.56
C PRO A 20 -32.63 -33.17 -30.53
N ALA A 21 -32.32 -34.48 -30.52
CA ALA A 21 -33.32 -35.55 -30.53
C ALA A 21 -33.79 -35.99 -29.12
N LEU A 22 -33.14 -35.52 -28.04
CA LEU A 22 -33.40 -36.01 -26.67
C LEU A 22 -33.94 -34.94 -25.70
N GLY A 23 -34.20 -33.71 -26.16
CA GLY A 23 -34.88 -32.68 -25.34
C GLY A 23 -34.12 -32.21 -24.08
N LEU A 24 -32.82 -32.50 -23.96
CA LEU A 24 -32.03 -32.25 -22.74
C LEU A 24 -31.59 -30.79 -22.53
N LEU A 25 -31.90 -29.86 -23.45
CA LEU A 25 -31.52 -28.44 -23.35
C LEU A 25 -32.46 -27.59 -22.47
N GLN A 26 -33.49 -28.17 -21.86
CA GLN A 26 -34.41 -27.43 -20.97
C GLN A 26 -34.14 -27.65 -19.48
N ASN A 27 -33.07 -28.35 -19.10
CA ASN A 27 -32.74 -28.61 -17.71
C ASN A 27 -31.63 -27.66 -17.21
N PRO A 28 -31.92 -26.70 -16.30
CA PRO A 28 -30.96 -25.67 -15.87
C PRO A 28 -29.73 -26.22 -15.13
N PHE A 29 -29.77 -27.48 -14.69
CA PHE A 29 -28.63 -28.15 -14.06
C PHE A 29 -27.56 -28.66 -15.04
N VAL A 30 -27.90 -28.89 -16.32
CA VAL A 30 -26.94 -29.44 -17.30
C VAL A 30 -26.10 -28.31 -17.95
N ALA A 31 -26.66 -27.10 -18.06
CA ALA A 31 -25.91 -25.94 -18.57
C ALA A 31 -24.74 -25.52 -17.65
N ALA A 32 -24.82 -25.81 -16.35
CA ALA A 32 -23.76 -25.51 -15.39
C ALA A 32 -22.57 -26.50 -15.44
N ALA A 33 -22.77 -27.71 -15.95
CA ALA A 33 -21.73 -28.75 -16.01
C ALA A 33 -20.86 -28.70 -17.27
N LEU A 34 -21.19 -27.81 -18.22
CA LEU A 34 -20.41 -27.54 -19.44
C LEU A 34 -19.71 -26.17 -19.41
N ALA A 35 -19.77 -25.44 -18.29
CA ALA A 35 -18.98 -24.24 -18.12
C ALA A 35 -17.50 -24.63 -17.96
N PRO A 36 -16.59 -24.16 -18.84
CA PRO A 36 -15.16 -24.41 -18.66
C PRO A 36 -14.68 -23.80 -17.33
N LEU A 37 -13.79 -24.54 -16.65
CA LEU A 37 -13.04 -24.09 -15.47
C LEU A 37 -12.28 -22.80 -15.80
N PRO A 38 -12.09 -21.87 -14.83
CA PRO A 38 -11.36 -20.64 -15.10
C PRO A 38 -9.91 -21.00 -15.42
N GLU A 39 -9.54 -20.80 -16.68
CA GLU A 39 -8.20 -20.90 -17.19
C GLU A 39 -7.40 -19.65 -16.78
N ILE A 40 -6.09 -19.83 -16.77
CA ILE A 40 -5.08 -18.96 -16.21
C ILE A 40 -4.90 -17.76 -17.15
N ALA A 41 -5.07 -16.54 -16.61
CA ALA A 41 -4.65 -15.23 -17.16
C ALA A 41 -4.94 -14.99 -18.66
N ASP A 42 -6.09 -14.39 -18.95
CA ASP A 42 -6.40 -13.87 -20.27
C ASP A 42 -5.69 -12.51 -20.51
N ALA A 43 -4.87 -12.42 -21.55
CA ALA A 43 -4.24 -11.19 -22.03
C ALA A 43 -5.22 -10.24 -22.77
N ASN A 44 -6.50 -10.24 -22.40
CA ASN A 44 -7.58 -9.50 -23.06
C ASN A 44 -8.64 -8.94 -22.09
N GLU A 45 -8.38 -8.91 -20.78
CA GLU A 45 -9.30 -8.21 -19.88
C GLU A 45 -9.16 -6.71 -20.12
N ALA A 46 -10.25 -6.08 -20.58
CA ALA A 46 -10.30 -4.62 -20.74
C ALA A 46 -9.85 -3.97 -19.42
N PRO A 47 -9.07 -2.87 -19.47
CA PRO A 47 -8.62 -2.23 -18.24
C PRO A 47 -9.82 -1.92 -17.36
N VAL A 48 -9.74 -2.35 -16.11
CA VAL A 48 -10.82 -2.17 -15.14
C VAL A 48 -11.04 -0.67 -14.96
N GLU A 49 -12.20 -0.19 -15.39
CA GLU A 49 -12.60 1.21 -15.31
C GLU A 49 -13.32 1.52 -13.98
N GLY A 50 -13.13 2.74 -13.48
CA GLY A 50 -13.85 3.32 -12.35
C GLY A 50 -15.22 3.91 -12.74
N GLN A 51 -15.91 4.48 -11.76
CA GLN A 51 -17.25 5.06 -11.95
C GLN A 51 -17.19 6.54 -12.34
N THR A 52 -16.11 7.22 -11.99
CA THR A 52 -15.93 8.65 -12.29
C THR A 52 -15.49 8.86 -13.74
N PRO A 53 -16.04 9.89 -14.43
CA PRO A 53 -15.65 10.19 -15.80
C PRO A 53 -14.16 10.56 -15.88
N PRO A 54 -13.54 10.47 -17.07
CA PRO A 54 -12.17 10.93 -17.25
C PRO A 54 -12.04 12.41 -16.88
N ASP A 55 -10.99 12.75 -16.15
CA ASP A 55 -10.68 14.14 -15.76
C ASP A 55 -9.19 14.37 -16.00
N VAL A 56 -8.86 15.05 -17.09
CA VAL A 56 -7.48 15.27 -17.52
C VAL A 56 -7.03 16.66 -17.11
N VAL A 57 -6.00 16.68 -16.26
CA VAL A 57 -5.41 17.91 -15.74
C VAL A 57 -4.00 18.11 -16.29
N ILE A 58 -3.58 19.37 -16.40
CA ILE A 58 -2.18 19.71 -16.62
C ILE A 58 -1.48 19.60 -15.27
N GLU A 59 -0.71 18.53 -15.05
CA GLU A 59 -0.04 18.24 -13.78
C GLU A 59 1.23 19.06 -13.61
N ARG A 60 2.07 19.11 -14.66
CA ARG A 60 3.39 19.75 -14.63
C ARG A 60 3.70 20.41 -15.96
N VAL A 61 4.31 21.59 -15.92
CA VAL A 61 4.86 22.29 -17.08
C VAL A 61 6.30 22.68 -16.79
N VAL A 62 7.21 22.38 -17.71
CA VAL A 62 8.60 22.84 -17.69
C VAL A 62 8.78 23.77 -18.87
N ALA A 63 8.81 25.07 -18.58
CA ALA A 63 8.96 26.11 -19.59
C ALA A 63 10.42 26.55 -19.80
N PHE A 64 11.29 26.32 -18.80
CA PHE A 64 12.69 26.70 -18.90
C PHE A 64 13.57 25.64 -18.23
N PRO A 65 13.84 24.52 -18.91
CA PRO A 65 14.62 23.41 -18.36
C PRO A 65 16.08 23.80 -18.12
N LYS A 66 16.74 23.12 -17.17
CA LYS A 66 18.17 23.30 -16.88
C LYS A 66 18.90 21.97 -16.93
N GLY A 67 19.99 21.90 -17.70
CA GLY A 67 20.86 20.72 -17.77
C GLY A 67 21.22 20.32 -19.19
N VAL A 68 22.07 19.31 -19.31
CA VAL A 68 22.44 18.72 -20.61
C VAL A 68 21.24 17.90 -21.11
N ASN A 69 20.79 18.14 -22.34
CA ASN A 69 19.60 17.53 -22.96
C ASN A 69 18.27 17.79 -22.23
N ALA A 70 18.20 18.81 -21.39
CA ALA A 70 16.96 19.17 -20.72
C ALA A 70 16.04 19.91 -21.71
N THR A 71 14.83 19.41 -21.90
CA THR A 71 13.84 19.97 -22.83
C THR A 71 12.62 20.49 -22.09
N ASP A 72 11.85 21.34 -22.77
CA ASP A 72 10.51 21.69 -22.32
C ASP A 72 9.68 20.41 -22.14
N ALA A 73 8.69 20.44 -21.26
CA ALA A 73 7.83 19.29 -21.03
C ALA A 73 6.45 19.71 -20.52
N VAL A 74 5.42 19.00 -20.94
CA VAL A 74 4.07 19.11 -20.38
C VAL A 74 3.62 17.74 -19.95
N VAL A 75 3.31 17.57 -18.68
CA VAL A 75 2.76 16.32 -18.14
C VAL A 75 1.27 16.51 -17.93
N LEU A 76 0.48 15.70 -18.61
CA LEU A 76 -0.94 15.55 -18.38
C LEU A 76 -1.18 14.33 -17.50
N ARG A 77 -2.18 14.37 -16.64
CA ARG A 77 -2.61 13.21 -15.85
C ARG A 77 -4.12 13.07 -15.90
N ASN A 78 -4.57 11.82 -16.00
CA ASN A 78 -5.96 11.49 -15.78
C ASN A 78 -6.18 11.18 -14.30
N VAL A 79 -6.93 12.05 -13.61
CA VAL A 79 -7.31 11.89 -12.20
C VAL A 79 -8.73 11.33 -12.03
N GLY A 80 -9.38 10.98 -13.15
CA GLY A 80 -10.65 10.27 -13.18
C GLY A 80 -10.47 8.74 -13.20
N GLY A 81 -11.57 8.06 -12.90
CA GLY A 81 -11.64 6.60 -12.87
C GLY A 81 -11.78 5.96 -14.24
N GLN A 82 -12.11 6.71 -15.30
CA GLN A 82 -12.26 6.17 -16.65
C GLN A 82 -11.13 6.60 -17.58
N THR A 83 -10.73 5.75 -18.53
CA THR A 83 -9.75 6.08 -19.56
C THR A 83 -10.15 7.32 -20.36
N ALA A 84 -9.22 8.27 -20.49
CA ALA A 84 -9.41 9.49 -21.27
C ALA A 84 -8.95 9.28 -22.72
N LEU A 85 -9.85 9.53 -23.68
CA LEU A 85 -9.52 9.60 -25.11
C LEU A 85 -9.37 11.06 -25.51
N LEU A 86 -8.16 11.42 -25.93
CA LEU A 86 -7.75 12.77 -26.28
C LEU A 86 -7.76 13.03 -27.77
N THR A 87 -8.13 12.08 -28.63
CA THR A 87 -8.13 12.27 -30.08
C THR A 87 -8.88 13.54 -30.49
N GLY A 88 -8.20 14.44 -31.21
CA GLY A 88 -8.76 15.72 -31.63
C GLY A 88 -8.73 16.84 -30.59
N TRP A 89 -8.30 16.56 -29.35
CA TRP A 89 -8.01 17.59 -28.36
C TRP A 89 -6.83 18.46 -28.81
N VAL A 90 -6.71 19.63 -28.20
CA VAL A 90 -5.70 20.62 -28.57
C VAL A 90 -5.04 21.19 -27.32
N LEU A 91 -3.72 21.18 -27.30
CA LEU A 91 -2.90 21.91 -26.34
C LEU A 91 -2.31 23.14 -27.04
N GLU A 92 -2.60 24.33 -26.52
CA GLU A 92 -2.14 25.59 -27.09
C GLU A 92 -1.63 26.55 -26.03
N GLU A 93 -0.65 27.38 -26.38
CA GLU A 93 -0.24 28.53 -25.59
C GLU A 93 -1.09 29.76 -25.96
N ALA A 94 -1.62 30.44 -24.95
CA ALA A 94 -2.33 31.71 -25.14
C ALA A 94 -1.36 32.80 -25.63
N GLY A 95 -1.86 33.91 -26.18
CA GLY A 95 -0.99 35.06 -26.50
C GLY A 95 -0.24 35.02 -27.84
N GLN A 96 0.00 33.86 -28.46
CA GLN A 96 0.56 33.80 -29.82
C GLN A 96 -0.55 33.83 -30.90
N LYS A 97 -0.63 34.92 -31.68
CA LYS A 97 -1.53 34.98 -32.85
C LYS A 97 -1.07 33.98 -33.91
N GLY A 98 -1.86 32.93 -34.14
CA GLY A 98 -1.47 31.81 -35.01
C GLY A 98 -0.64 30.73 -34.30
N ALA A 99 -0.71 30.67 -32.96
CA ALA A 99 0.00 29.71 -32.11
C ALA A 99 -0.03 28.30 -32.72
N ALA A 100 1.16 27.74 -32.95
CA ALA A 100 1.29 26.32 -33.19
C ALA A 100 0.68 25.58 -32.00
N ALA A 101 -0.30 24.72 -32.28
CA ALA A 101 -1.02 23.96 -31.29
C ALA A 101 -0.70 22.48 -31.46
N TYR A 102 -0.54 21.78 -30.35
CA TYR A 102 -0.37 20.34 -30.37
C TYR A 102 -1.73 19.66 -30.46
N LYS A 103 -1.88 18.77 -31.43
CA LYS A 103 -3.12 18.02 -31.67
C LYS A 103 -2.89 16.56 -31.35
N PHE A 104 -3.63 16.07 -30.37
CA PHE A 104 -3.51 14.70 -29.89
C PHE A 104 -3.98 13.70 -30.95
N GLY A 105 -3.21 12.62 -31.12
CA GLY A 105 -3.47 11.59 -32.14
C GLY A 105 -3.04 11.97 -33.56
N THR A 106 -2.24 13.01 -33.74
CA THR A 106 -1.70 13.42 -35.05
C THR A 106 -0.21 13.76 -34.96
N PRO A 107 0.62 13.45 -35.98
CA PRO A 107 0.30 12.74 -37.24
C PRO A 107 -0.01 11.24 -37.05
N GLU A 108 -0.34 10.55 -38.14
CA GLU A 108 -0.54 9.08 -38.13
C GLU A 108 0.69 8.37 -37.53
N GLY A 109 0.46 7.41 -36.63
CA GLY A 109 1.51 6.76 -35.83
C GLY A 109 1.71 7.33 -34.42
N CYS A 110 0.99 8.40 -34.04
CA CYS A 110 1.01 8.99 -32.69
C CYS A 110 -0.27 8.70 -31.88
N GLU A 111 -0.96 7.59 -32.14
CA GLU A 111 -2.24 7.25 -31.50
C GLU A 111 -2.09 6.95 -30.00
N ASP A 112 -0.95 6.38 -29.59
CA ASP A 112 -0.65 6.12 -28.18
C ASP A 112 -0.59 7.42 -27.36
N PHE A 113 -0.19 8.53 -27.99
CA PHE A 113 -0.20 9.87 -27.40
C PHE A 113 -1.59 10.52 -27.39
N ALA A 114 -2.66 9.76 -27.65
CA ALA A 114 -4.04 10.23 -27.57
C ALA A 114 -4.86 9.52 -26.48
N THR A 115 -4.23 8.71 -25.62
CA THR A 115 -4.94 7.97 -24.58
C THR A 115 -4.25 8.12 -23.22
N ILE A 116 -5.02 8.32 -22.16
CA ILE A 116 -4.52 8.34 -20.79
C ILE A 116 -5.43 7.49 -19.91
N ALA A 117 -4.96 6.30 -19.53
CA ALA A 117 -5.65 5.43 -18.60
C ALA A 117 -5.76 6.06 -17.20
N PRO A 118 -6.70 5.60 -16.34
CA PRO A 118 -6.86 6.12 -14.98
C PRO A 118 -5.56 6.11 -14.19
N SER A 119 -5.30 7.18 -13.44
CA SER A 119 -4.06 7.42 -12.67
C SER A 119 -2.76 7.57 -13.49
N GLN A 120 -2.78 7.32 -14.79
CA GLN A 120 -1.59 7.42 -15.64
C GLN A 120 -1.34 8.86 -16.07
N LYS A 121 -0.09 9.11 -16.46
CA LYS A 121 0.36 10.39 -17.01
C LYS A 121 0.77 10.21 -18.46
N LEU A 122 0.69 11.30 -19.21
CA LEU A 122 1.24 11.44 -20.55
C LEU A 122 2.22 12.61 -20.53
N GLU A 123 3.49 12.31 -20.78
CA GLU A 123 4.55 13.32 -20.87
C GLU A 123 4.77 13.71 -22.32
N LEU A 124 4.52 14.98 -22.63
CA LEU A 124 4.72 15.58 -23.94
C LEU A 124 6.05 16.32 -23.93
N ALA A 125 6.88 16.05 -24.92
CA ALA A 125 8.15 16.72 -25.17
C ALA A 125 8.14 17.43 -26.54
N PRO A 126 9.07 18.36 -26.81
CA PRO A 126 9.20 19.02 -28.11
C PRO A 126 9.40 18.01 -29.25
N LEU A 127 8.95 18.41 -30.44
CA LEU A 127 9.18 17.68 -31.67
C LEU A 127 10.69 17.62 -31.99
N SER A 128 11.22 16.43 -32.21
CA SER A 128 12.60 16.20 -32.68
C SER A 128 12.66 15.03 -33.65
N ASP A 129 13.81 14.78 -34.25
CA ASP A 129 14.01 13.62 -35.13
C ASP A 129 13.83 12.28 -34.37
N GLU A 130 14.14 12.28 -33.07
CA GLU A 130 13.94 11.14 -32.16
C GLU A 130 12.52 11.09 -31.57
N ASN A 131 11.79 12.21 -31.57
CA ASN A 131 10.43 12.34 -31.04
C ASN A 131 9.47 12.97 -32.07
N PRO A 132 8.97 12.20 -33.06
CA PRO A 132 8.09 12.71 -34.11
C PRO A 132 6.67 13.05 -33.62
N CYS A 133 6.31 12.62 -32.41
CA CYS A 133 5.00 12.88 -31.78
C CYS A 133 5.03 14.05 -30.80
N GLY A 134 6.12 14.83 -30.80
CA GLY A 134 6.28 15.98 -29.92
C GLY A 134 5.56 17.24 -30.39
N PHE A 135 5.50 18.25 -29.53
CA PHE A 135 4.90 19.53 -29.86
C PHE A 135 5.88 20.44 -30.61
N ALA A 136 5.39 21.14 -31.65
CA ALA A 136 6.21 21.97 -32.54
C ALA A 136 6.30 23.45 -32.13
N PHE A 137 5.95 23.78 -30.88
CA PHE A 137 6.04 25.13 -30.32
C PHE A 137 7.01 25.17 -29.15
N SER A 138 7.47 26.35 -28.76
CA SER A 138 8.24 26.54 -27.52
C SER A 138 7.33 27.05 -26.44
N ILE A 139 7.54 26.61 -25.20
CA ILE A 139 6.76 27.10 -24.06
C ILE A 139 7.40 28.41 -23.58
N SER A 140 6.64 29.50 -23.61
CA SER A 140 7.13 30.82 -23.26
C SER A 140 7.40 30.94 -21.75
N PHE A 141 8.37 31.80 -21.40
CA PHE A 141 8.76 32.02 -20.00
C PHE A 141 7.68 32.73 -19.15
N ARG A 142 6.66 33.35 -19.79
CA ARG A 142 5.44 33.89 -19.17
C ARG A 142 4.29 33.66 -20.14
N ASP A 143 3.37 32.77 -19.81
CA ASP A 143 2.13 32.65 -20.56
C ASP A 143 1.08 31.83 -19.81
N GLU A 144 0.00 31.52 -20.52
CA GLU A 144 -1.03 30.58 -20.14
C GLU A 144 -1.09 29.42 -21.13
N LEU A 145 -1.00 28.20 -20.65
CA LEU A 145 -1.23 26.98 -21.44
C LEU A 145 -2.67 26.53 -21.27
N LYS A 146 -3.34 26.19 -22.38
CA LYS A 146 -4.74 25.73 -22.39
C LYS A 146 -4.83 24.36 -23.04
N LEU A 147 -5.48 23.45 -22.33
CA LEU A 147 -5.96 22.18 -22.87
C LEU A 147 -7.43 22.35 -23.24
N LYS A 148 -7.74 22.08 -24.51
CA LYS A 148 -9.09 22.10 -25.05
C LYS A 148 -9.50 20.71 -25.50
N ASN A 149 -10.76 20.37 -25.26
CA ASN A 149 -11.34 19.16 -25.83
C ASN A 149 -11.55 19.30 -27.35
N ASP A 150 -11.99 18.20 -27.98
CA ASP A 150 -12.37 18.10 -29.39
C ASP A 150 -13.40 19.16 -29.84
N ASN A 151 -14.29 19.58 -28.94
CA ASN A 151 -15.29 20.63 -29.16
C ASN A 151 -14.74 22.06 -28.97
N GLY A 152 -13.45 22.21 -28.64
CA GLY A 152 -12.80 23.51 -28.42
C GLY A 152 -13.06 24.16 -27.06
N THR A 153 -13.69 23.45 -26.12
CA THR A 153 -13.91 23.93 -24.75
C THR A 153 -12.66 23.75 -23.92
N VAL A 154 -12.25 24.78 -23.17
CA VAL A 154 -11.10 24.70 -22.26
C VAL A 154 -11.46 23.82 -21.07
N VAL A 155 -10.74 22.71 -20.93
CA VAL A 155 -10.91 21.75 -19.83
C VAL A 155 -9.90 21.97 -18.71
N ALA A 156 -8.69 22.42 -19.04
CA ALA A 156 -7.66 22.77 -18.08
C ALA A 156 -6.84 23.96 -18.61
N SER A 157 -6.40 24.81 -17.69
CA SER A 157 -5.54 25.95 -18.00
C SER A 157 -4.56 26.20 -16.88
N VAL A 158 -3.33 26.59 -17.21
CA VAL A 158 -2.31 26.98 -16.26
C VAL A 158 -1.64 28.25 -16.73
N ALA A 159 -1.58 29.26 -15.87
CA ALA A 159 -0.92 30.53 -16.14
C ALA A 159 0.21 30.76 -15.14
N TRP A 160 1.34 31.29 -15.60
CA TRP A 160 2.48 31.61 -14.74
C TRP A 160 3.06 32.99 -15.04
N GLY A 161 3.57 33.63 -13.99
CA GLY A 161 4.09 34.99 -14.05
C GLY A 161 5.47 35.07 -14.70
N SER A 162 6.45 34.32 -14.21
CA SER A 162 7.78 34.21 -14.80
C SER A 162 8.50 32.98 -14.31
N SER A 163 8.68 32.00 -15.20
CA SER A 163 9.41 30.77 -14.88
C SER A 163 10.90 31.04 -14.80
N LYS A 164 11.56 30.48 -13.80
CA LYS A 164 13.02 30.51 -13.67
C LYS A 164 13.63 29.26 -14.30
N GLU A 165 14.89 29.37 -14.70
CA GLU A 165 15.65 28.24 -15.23
C GLU A 165 15.69 27.08 -14.22
N GLY A 166 15.32 25.88 -14.66
CA GLY A 166 15.28 24.66 -13.85
C GLY A 166 14.09 24.56 -12.90
N THR A 167 13.06 25.38 -13.10
CA THR A 167 11.80 25.28 -12.34
C THR A 167 10.70 24.64 -13.17
N SER A 168 9.74 24.03 -12.49
CA SER A 168 8.51 23.53 -13.10
C SER A 168 7.29 24.17 -12.43
N ILE A 169 6.23 24.35 -13.20
CA ILE A 169 4.92 24.76 -12.68
C ILE A 169 4.14 23.48 -12.40
N ARG A 170 3.68 23.29 -11.16
CA ARG A 170 2.98 22.07 -10.72
C ARG A 170 1.62 22.35 -10.14
N ARG A 171 0.68 21.47 -10.45
CA ARG A 171 -0.67 21.49 -9.90
C ARG A 171 -0.69 20.92 -8.49
N LEU A 172 -1.35 21.61 -7.58
CA LEU A 172 -1.67 21.18 -6.23
C LEU A 172 -3.03 20.47 -6.18
N PRO A 173 -3.37 19.78 -5.07
CA PRO A 173 -4.64 19.05 -4.96
C PRO A 173 -5.88 19.94 -5.04
N ASP A 174 -5.76 21.21 -4.63
CA ASP A 174 -6.82 22.22 -4.70
C ASP A 174 -6.98 22.83 -6.11
N GLY A 175 -6.15 22.43 -7.06
CA GLY A 175 -6.13 22.95 -8.43
C GLY A 175 -5.31 24.22 -8.61
N ALA A 176 -4.72 24.76 -7.53
CA ALA A 176 -3.76 25.85 -7.65
C ALA A 176 -2.45 25.36 -8.30
N TYR A 177 -1.69 26.30 -8.86
CA TYR A 177 -0.37 26.02 -9.42
C TYR A 177 0.73 26.70 -8.62
N ILE A 178 1.84 26.01 -8.44
CA ILE A 178 3.04 26.53 -7.77
C ILE A 178 4.27 26.31 -8.62
N GLU A 179 5.25 27.19 -8.49
CA GLU A 179 6.58 27.03 -9.09
C GLU A 179 7.45 26.20 -8.13
N VAL A 180 8.09 25.16 -8.66
CA VAL A 180 8.92 24.22 -7.91
C VAL A 180 10.33 24.22 -8.50
N ASN A 181 11.32 24.39 -7.64
CA ASN A 181 12.72 24.34 -8.05
C ASN A 181 13.21 22.89 -8.07
N GLU A 182 13.38 22.32 -9.26
CA GLU A 182 13.79 20.92 -9.42
C GLU A 182 15.32 20.77 -9.53
N THR A 183 16.09 21.86 -9.35
CA THR A 183 17.57 21.86 -9.43
C THR A 183 18.28 21.52 -8.12
N THR A 184 17.53 21.21 -7.07
CA THR A 184 18.06 20.91 -5.72
C THR A 184 17.82 19.45 -5.33
N ASP A 185 18.40 19.02 -4.20
CA ASP A 185 18.10 17.71 -3.61
C ASP A 185 16.67 17.65 -3.06
N VAL A 186 16.17 16.45 -2.73
CA VAL A 186 14.80 16.24 -2.24
C VAL A 186 14.45 17.11 -1.03
N LEU A 187 15.38 17.38 -0.11
CA LEU A 187 15.10 18.25 1.04
C LEU A 187 15.06 19.71 0.62
N GLY A 188 15.97 20.13 -0.28
CA GLY A 188 15.95 21.49 -0.85
C GLY A 188 14.64 21.80 -1.58
N VAL A 189 14.06 20.81 -2.27
CA VAL A 189 12.75 20.95 -2.91
C VAL A 189 11.67 21.15 -1.85
N LEU A 190 11.57 20.27 -0.85
CA LEU A 190 10.59 20.39 0.24
C LEU A 190 10.70 21.72 1.01
N GLU A 191 11.92 22.20 1.25
CA GLU A 191 12.21 23.50 1.87
C GLU A 191 11.66 24.66 1.04
N SER A 192 11.75 24.58 -0.28
CA SER A 192 11.23 25.62 -1.19
C SER A 192 9.71 25.67 -1.25
N LEU A 193 9.03 24.54 -1.03
CA LEU A 193 7.57 24.43 -1.06
C LEU A 193 6.91 25.04 0.19
N GLY A 194 7.58 24.99 1.34
CA GLY A 194 7.17 25.66 2.57
C GLY A 194 5.97 25.07 3.31
N ASN A 195 5.35 24.00 2.80
CA ASN A 195 4.21 23.30 3.42
C ASN A 195 4.58 21.92 4.01
N TYR A 196 5.87 21.63 4.15
CA TYR A 196 6.42 20.40 4.73
C TYR A 196 7.31 20.70 5.95
N THR A 197 7.01 21.78 6.67
CA THR A 197 7.85 22.29 7.75
C THR A 197 8.00 21.30 8.90
N VAL A 198 6.91 20.66 9.33
CA VAL A 198 6.92 19.69 10.43
C VAL A 198 7.66 18.41 10.01
N PHE A 199 7.47 17.97 8.76
CA PHE A 199 8.18 16.81 8.22
C PHE A 199 9.70 17.02 8.21
N LEU A 200 10.15 18.18 7.73
CA LEU A 200 11.57 18.55 7.72
C LEU A 200 12.15 18.65 9.13
N GLN A 201 11.39 19.19 10.09
CA GLN A 201 11.80 19.22 11.51
C GLN A 201 11.93 17.80 12.08
N ALA A 202 11.01 16.89 11.76
CA ALA A 202 11.04 15.50 12.19
C ALA A 202 12.25 14.73 11.62
N LEU A 203 12.55 14.91 10.33
CA LEU A 203 13.75 14.33 9.70
C LEU A 203 15.03 14.83 10.36
N LYS A 204 15.10 16.12 10.69
CA LYS A 204 16.24 16.73 11.37
C LYS A 204 16.38 16.26 12.82
N ALA A 205 15.28 16.17 13.55
CA ALA A 205 15.26 15.70 14.94
C ALA A 205 15.77 14.26 15.07
N THR A 206 15.46 13.41 14.08
CA THR A 206 15.91 12.01 14.03
C THR A 206 17.27 11.82 13.34
N GLY A 207 17.82 12.86 12.73
CA GLY A 207 19.08 12.85 11.99
C GLY A 207 19.05 12.11 10.65
N LEU A 208 17.85 11.81 10.13
CA LEU A 208 17.65 11.13 8.84
C LEU A 208 17.90 12.07 7.64
N ASP A 209 17.90 13.38 7.88
CA ASP A 209 18.15 14.43 6.89
C ASP A 209 19.54 14.33 6.22
N LYS A 210 20.54 13.83 6.96
CA LYS A 210 21.95 13.80 6.52
C LYS A 210 22.17 13.03 5.23
N ASN A 211 21.60 11.83 5.12
CA ASN A 211 21.77 10.97 3.94
C ASN A 211 20.87 11.40 2.79
N LEU A 212 19.73 12.03 3.06
CA LEU A 212 18.76 12.45 2.04
C LEU A 212 19.26 13.58 1.14
N ARG A 213 20.38 14.23 1.49
CA ARG A 213 21.07 15.22 0.63
C ARG A 213 22.13 14.60 -0.26
N SER A 214 22.42 13.31 -0.11
CA SER A 214 23.43 12.62 -0.91
C SER A 214 23.01 12.57 -2.38
N LYS A 215 23.99 12.74 -3.28
CA LYS A 215 23.78 12.58 -4.72
C LYS A 215 23.35 11.15 -5.06
N THR A 216 22.66 11.02 -6.18
CA THR A 216 22.40 9.73 -6.83
C THR A 216 23.71 8.98 -7.09
N ALA A 217 23.70 7.67 -6.84
CA ALA A 217 24.82 6.80 -7.13
C ALA A 217 25.14 6.83 -8.64
N PRO A 218 26.42 6.92 -9.05
CA PRO A 218 26.80 7.04 -10.46
C PRO A 218 26.50 5.78 -11.28
N ASP A 219 26.37 4.64 -10.62
CA ASP A 219 26.07 3.31 -11.16
C ASP A 219 24.59 2.94 -11.02
N TYR A 220 23.72 3.88 -10.65
CA TYR A 220 22.28 3.64 -10.58
C TYR A 220 21.72 3.31 -11.98
N ASP A 221 21.15 2.12 -12.12
CA ASP A 221 20.63 1.55 -13.37
C ASP A 221 19.10 1.55 -13.46
N GLY A 222 18.40 2.03 -12.43
CA GLY A 222 16.95 2.09 -12.38
C GLY A 222 16.36 1.47 -11.12
N VAL A 223 15.03 1.42 -11.09
CA VAL A 223 14.28 0.79 -10.01
C VAL A 223 14.54 -0.72 -10.03
N ARG A 224 14.92 -1.29 -8.89
CA ARG A 224 15.11 -2.74 -8.73
C ARG A 224 13.91 -3.32 -8.00
N TYR A 225 13.13 -4.11 -8.73
CA TYR A 225 12.08 -4.92 -8.14
C TYR A 225 12.71 -6.12 -7.41
N PRO A 226 12.16 -6.53 -6.25
CA PRO A 226 12.56 -7.76 -5.63
C PRO A 226 12.32 -8.93 -6.60
N SER A 227 13.24 -9.89 -6.64
CA SER A 227 12.99 -11.13 -7.37
C SER A 227 11.92 -11.91 -6.60
N PRO A 228 10.84 -12.39 -7.26
CA PRO A 228 9.87 -13.26 -6.60
C PRO A 228 10.58 -14.50 -6.04
N PRO A 229 10.14 -15.03 -4.89
CA PRO A 229 10.70 -16.26 -4.35
C PRO A 229 10.59 -17.38 -5.40
N PRO A 230 11.59 -18.29 -5.49
CA PRO A 230 11.51 -19.41 -6.41
C PRO A 230 10.26 -20.23 -6.08
N ALA A 231 9.44 -20.52 -7.10
CA ALA A 231 8.28 -21.39 -6.92
C ALA A 231 8.73 -22.69 -6.25
N PRO A 232 8.00 -23.18 -5.22
CA PRO A 232 8.32 -24.46 -4.61
C PRO A 232 8.36 -25.53 -5.71
N PRO A 233 9.28 -26.51 -5.64
CA PRO A 233 9.29 -27.60 -6.60
C PRO A 233 7.92 -28.25 -6.55
N VAL A 234 7.20 -28.23 -7.68
CA VAL A 234 5.92 -28.92 -7.83
C VAL A 234 6.18 -30.40 -7.52
N VAL A 235 5.86 -30.83 -6.31
CA VAL A 235 5.84 -32.25 -6.00
C VAL A 235 4.57 -32.76 -6.66
N PRO A 236 4.64 -33.59 -7.71
CA PRO A 236 3.44 -34.12 -8.33
C PRO A 236 2.68 -34.90 -7.25
N LEU A 237 1.60 -34.30 -6.72
CA LEU A 237 0.61 -34.99 -5.93
C LEU A 237 -0.13 -35.91 -6.89
N PHE A 238 0.39 -37.12 -7.06
CA PHE A 238 -0.35 -38.19 -7.71
C PHE A 238 -1.67 -38.37 -6.94
N PRO A 239 -2.84 -38.27 -7.60
CA PRO A 239 -4.10 -38.47 -6.91
C PRO A 239 -4.10 -39.89 -6.33
N SER A 240 -4.65 -40.05 -5.11
CA SER A 240 -4.69 -41.30 -4.36
C SER A 240 -5.36 -42.47 -5.09
N THR A 241 -5.96 -42.21 -6.26
CA THR A 241 -6.54 -43.18 -7.18
C THR A 241 -5.51 -43.95 -8.02
N PHE A 242 -4.27 -43.46 -8.16
CA PHE A 242 -3.18 -44.24 -8.75
C PHE A 242 -2.43 -44.98 -7.65
N GLY A 243 -2.87 -46.20 -7.34
CA GLY A 243 -2.32 -47.08 -6.31
C GLY A 243 -0.93 -47.65 -6.61
N PHE A 244 0.05 -46.80 -6.92
CA PHE A 244 1.45 -47.19 -6.84
C PHE A 244 1.99 -46.79 -5.46
N ALA A 245 2.26 -47.79 -4.64
CA ALA A 245 3.04 -47.62 -3.43
C ALA A 245 4.45 -47.17 -3.84
N VAL A 246 4.70 -45.86 -3.85
CA VAL A 246 6.06 -45.33 -3.94
C VAL A 246 6.72 -45.63 -2.61
N ASP A 247 7.75 -46.47 -2.62
CA ASP A 247 8.56 -46.74 -1.43
C ASP A 247 9.31 -45.44 -1.04
N ARG A 248 8.72 -44.69 -0.09
CA ARG A 248 9.26 -43.42 0.41
C ARG A 248 10.65 -43.57 1.04
N SER A 249 11.09 -44.80 1.36
CA SER A 249 12.46 -45.05 1.86
C SER A 249 13.52 -45.01 0.76
N THR A 250 13.11 -45.06 -0.51
CA THR A 250 14.00 -45.02 -1.69
C THR A 250 14.07 -43.64 -2.35
N LEU A 251 13.22 -42.71 -1.93
CA LEU A 251 13.28 -41.33 -2.41
C LEU A 251 14.46 -40.62 -1.74
N PRO A 252 15.30 -39.90 -2.50
CA PRO A 252 16.28 -39.01 -1.89
C PRO A 252 15.54 -38.04 -0.96
N PRO A 253 16.12 -37.67 0.20
CA PRO A 253 15.52 -36.68 1.07
C PRO A 253 15.24 -35.41 0.25
N PRO A 254 14.09 -34.73 0.48
CA PRO A 254 13.82 -33.48 -0.21
C PRO A 254 15.01 -32.55 -0.03
N PRO A 255 15.43 -31.82 -1.08
CA PRO A 255 16.49 -30.84 -0.92
C PRO A 255 16.11 -29.90 0.24
N PRO A 256 17.07 -29.51 1.08
CA PRO A 256 16.80 -28.52 2.12
C PRO A 256 16.14 -27.30 1.46
N PRO A 257 15.11 -26.71 2.10
CA PRO A 257 14.48 -25.52 1.54
C PRO A 257 15.57 -24.48 1.26
N PRO A 258 15.47 -23.75 0.14
CA PRO A 258 16.43 -22.68 -0.12
C PRO A 258 16.47 -21.76 1.10
N PRO A 259 17.66 -21.24 1.48
CA PRO A 259 17.74 -20.29 2.57
C PRO A 259 16.77 -19.14 2.30
N PRO A 260 16.04 -18.65 3.31
CA PRO A 260 15.11 -17.54 3.12
C PRO A 260 15.87 -16.36 2.49
N PRO A 261 15.23 -15.61 1.58
CA PRO A 261 15.87 -14.43 1.01
C PRO A 261 16.34 -13.52 2.15
N PRO A 262 17.53 -12.88 2.01
CA PRO A 262 18.02 -11.98 3.03
C PRO A 262 16.98 -10.87 3.28
N PRO A 263 16.78 -10.45 4.53
CA PRO A 263 15.82 -9.40 4.84
C PRO A 263 16.15 -8.12 4.06
N PRO A 264 15.15 -7.31 3.68
CA PRO A 264 15.37 -6.06 2.98
C PRO A 264 16.36 -5.18 3.75
N ALA A 265 17.23 -4.48 3.02
CA ALA A 265 18.20 -3.58 3.64
C ALA A 265 17.48 -2.49 4.46
N GLN A 266 17.86 -2.35 5.73
CA GLN A 266 17.31 -1.35 6.64
C GLN A 266 18.23 -0.13 6.74
N GLY A 267 17.62 1.04 6.86
CA GLY A 267 18.28 2.35 6.94
C GLY A 267 18.27 3.11 5.62
N VAL A 268 18.52 4.41 5.71
CA VAL A 268 18.64 5.28 4.52
C VAL A 268 20.01 5.01 3.87
N PRO A 269 20.05 4.60 2.59
CA PRO A 269 21.30 4.41 1.86
C PRO A 269 22.21 5.64 1.89
N SER A 270 23.52 5.45 1.73
CA SER A 270 24.49 6.56 1.70
C SER A 270 24.39 7.43 0.44
N HIS A 271 23.80 6.90 -0.63
CA HIS A 271 23.60 7.57 -1.91
C HIS A 271 22.15 7.39 -2.38
N GLY A 272 21.67 8.37 -3.14
CA GLY A 272 20.37 8.30 -3.79
C GLY A 272 20.38 7.36 -5.01
N PRO A 273 19.26 7.28 -5.74
CA PRO A 273 18.11 8.15 -5.59
C PRO A 273 17.20 7.74 -4.41
N PHE A 274 16.45 8.70 -3.88
CA PHE A 274 15.48 8.49 -2.81
C PHE A 274 14.08 8.85 -3.28
N THR A 275 13.09 8.08 -2.87
CA THR A 275 11.68 8.44 -3.04
C THR A 275 11.07 8.75 -1.69
N LEU A 276 10.60 9.97 -1.50
CA LEU A 276 9.98 10.41 -0.26
C LEU A 276 8.46 10.41 -0.38
N MET A 277 7.78 9.62 0.45
CA MET A 277 6.36 9.78 0.71
C MET A 277 6.22 10.91 1.74
N ALA A 278 6.06 12.15 1.31
CA ALA A 278 6.13 13.32 2.17
C ALA A 278 4.74 13.78 2.65
N PRO A 279 4.39 13.62 3.94
CA PRO A 279 3.15 14.19 4.47
C PRO A 279 3.29 15.71 4.64
N ASP A 280 2.31 16.46 4.15
CA ASP A 280 2.25 17.91 4.32
C ASP A 280 1.94 18.30 5.77
N ASP A 281 2.08 19.59 6.09
CA ASP A 281 1.82 20.10 7.44
C ASP A 281 0.38 19.81 7.89
N ARG A 282 -0.59 19.78 6.95
CA ARG A 282 -1.98 19.39 7.23
C ARG A 282 -2.11 17.90 7.59
N ALA A 283 -1.33 17.02 6.96
CA ALA A 283 -1.24 15.61 7.29
C ALA A 283 -0.64 15.42 8.69
N PHE A 284 0.35 16.21 9.08
CA PHE A 284 0.87 16.23 10.44
C PHE A 284 -0.14 16.76 11.46
N ASP A 285 -0.92 17.78 11.12
CA ASP A 285 -2.00 18.25 12.00
C ASP A 285 -3.05 17.16 12.25
N ARG A 286 -3.41 16.40 11.21
CA ARG A 286 -4.27 15.22 11.36
C ARG A 286 -3.61 14.16 12.26
N PHE A 287 -2.32 13.88 12.07
CA PHE A 287 -1.58 12.93 12.90
C PHE A 287 -1.53 13.34 14.38
N ARG A 288 -1.24 14.61 14.67
CA ARG A 288 -1.23 15.18 16.02
C ARG A 288 -2.59 15.07 16.70
N ALA A 289 -3.67 15.30 15.96
CA ALA A 289 -5.02 15.14 16.46
C ALA A 289 -5.36 13.67 16.73
N LEU A 290 -4.92 12.75 15.86
CA LEU A 290 -5.11 11.30 16.04
C LEU A 290 -4.40 10.81 17.31
N LEU A 291 -3.16 11.23 17.56
CA LEU A 291 -2.41 10.85 18.75
C LEU A 291 -3.01 11.39 20.05
N ALA A 292 -3.59 12.59 20.02
CA ALA A 292 -4.26 13.15 21.18
C ALA A 292 -5.55 12.39 21.55
N GLY A 293 -6.17 11.70 20.60
CA GLY A 293 -7.45 11.04 20.76
C GLY A 293 -8.65 11.97 20.60
N THR A 294 -9.82 11.37 20.34
CA THR A 294 -11.05 12.10 20.01
C THR A 294 -11.48 13.04 21.12
N GLY A 295 -11.66 14.32 20.80
CA GLY A 295 -12.13 15.35 21.74
C GLY A 295 -11.02 16.09 22.50
N ASN A 296 -9.77 15.66 22.34
CA ASN A 296 -8.61 16.34 22.93
C ASN A 296 -7.99 17.35 21.94
N LYS A 297 -7.27 18.35 22.49
CA LYS A 297 -6.45 19.26 21.67
C LYS A 297 -5.34 18.45 20.99
N PRO A 298 -5.01 18.70 19.70
CA PRO A 298 -3.86 18.09 19.05
C PRO A 298 -2.58 18.25 19.88
N LEU A 299 -1.73 17.22 19.89
CA LEU A 299 -0.44 17.28 20.58
C LEU A 299 0.42 18.42 20.05
N ASP A 300 1.25 19.02 20.90
CA ASP A 300 2.20 20.04 20.46
C ASP A 300 3.29 19.38 19.57
N VAL A 301 3.87 20.16 18.66
CA VAL A 301 4.80 19.61 17.65
C VAL A 301 6.03 19.03 18.31
N GLU A 302 6.56 19.71 19.33
CA GLU A 302 7.72 19.31 20.11
C GLU A 302 7.54 17.91 20.71
N LEU A 303 6.35 17.61 21.24
CA LEU A 303 6.04 16.29 21.79
C LEU A 303 6.02 15.21 20.71
N VAL A 304 5.51 15.53 19.51
CA VAL A 304 5.56 14.60 18.37
C VAL A 304 6.99 14.34 17.92
N LEU A 305 7.85 15.36 17.96
CA LEU A 305 9.27 15.23 17.61
C LEU A 305 10.06 14.35 18.61
N GLU A 306 9.54 14.19 19.83
CA GLU A 306 10.14 13.37 20.89
C GLU A 306 9.61 11.93 20.96
N LEU A 307 8.68 11.54 20.06
CA LEU A 307 8.12 10.19 20.07
C LEU A 307 9.21 9.13 19.80
N PRO A 308 9.29 8.06 20.62
CA PRO A 308 10.31 7.03 20.45
C PRO A 308 10.19 6.29 19.11
N GLU A 309 8.97 6.15 18.59
CA GLU A 309 8.71 5.50 17.31
C GLU A 309 8.90 6.42 16.10
N LEU A 310 9.13 7.73 16.30
CA LEU A 310 9.18 8.71 15.21
C LEU A 310 10.19 8.31 14.12
N LYS A 311 11.37 7.83 14.53
CA LYS A 311 12.40 7.41 13.58
C LYS A 311 11.94 6.26 12.69
N SER A 312 11.23 5.27 13.25
CA SER A 312 10.69 4.14 12.50
C SER A 312 9.59 4.59 11.54
N ILE A 313 8.71 5.48 12.00
CA ILE A 313 7.68 6.11 11.17
C ILE A 313 8.33 6.85 9.99
N LEU A 314 9.34 7.68 10.22
CA LEU A 314 10.00 8.42 9.15
C LEU A 314 10.78 7.52 8.18
N LEU A 315 11.42 6.45 8.66
CA LEU A 315 12.06 5.45 7.79
C LEU A 315 11.04 4.76 6.87
N TYR A 316 9.79 4.61 7.32
CA TYR A 316 8.70 4.08 6.50
C TYR A 316 8.22 5.05 5.39
N HIS A 317 8.56 6.35 5.50
CA HIS A 317 8.27 7.34 4.46
C HIS A 317 9.40 7.49 3.44
N ILE A 318 10.53 6.82 3.64
CA ILE A 318 11.69 6.87 2.75
C ILE A 318 11.76 5.55 1.99
N ILE A 319 11.77 5.61 0.67
CA ILE A 319 11.91 4.44 -0.19
C ILE A 319 13.24 4.56 -0.94
N PRO A 320 14.18 3.62 -0.76
CA PRO A 320 15.39 3.55 -1.58
C PRO A 320 15.06 3.35 -3.07
N GLY A 321 15.67 4.16 -3.94
CA GLY A 321 15.44 4.13 -5.39
C GLY A 321 14.55 5.27 -5.89
N GLY A 322 14.52 5.44 -7.21
CA GLY A 322 13.79 6.50 -7.90
C GLY A 322 12.44 6.00 -8.42
N TRP A 323 11.49 5.78 -7.51
CA TRP A 323 10.15 5.28 -7.80
C TRP A 323 9.22 6.43 -8.22
N SER A 324 9.01 6.60 -9.52
CA SER A 324 7.98 7.51 -10.05
C SER A 324 6.58 6.89 -9.95
N SER A 325 5.54 7.68 -10.21
CA SER A 325 4.14 7.25 -10.21
C SER A 325 3.86 6.11 -11.18
N GLU A 326 4.67 5.94 -12.24
CA GLU A 326 4.55 4.83 -13.18
C GLU A 326 4.94 3.47 -12.57
N HIS A 327 5.73 3.50 -11.50
CA HIS A 327 6.14 2.31 -10.76
C HIS A 327 5.17 1.99 -9.61
N LEU A 328 4.27 2.92 -9.25
CA LEU A 328 3.34 2.77 -8.12
C LEU A 328 2.07 2.01 -8.53
N ARG A 329 2.23 0.84 -9.17
CA ARG A 329 1.12 0.02 -9.67
C ARG A 329 0.67 -1.01 -8.64
N ASN A 330 -0.56 -1.52 -8.77
CA ASN A 330 -1.04 -2.61 -7.93
C ASN A 330 -0.04 -3.78 -7.87
N ASN A 331 0.08 -4.39 -6.69
CA ASN A 331 0.94 -5.54 -6.42
C ASN A 331 2.44 -5.30 -6.66
N THR A 332 2.86 -4.04 -6.85
CA THR A 332 4.28 -3.71 -6.91
C THR A 332 4.89 -3.84 -5.52
N GLU A 333 5.89 -4.70 -5.38
CA GLU A 333 6.63 -4.85 -4.13
C GLU A 333 7.61 -3.68 -3.96
N ILE A 334 7.34 -2.83 -2.97
CA ILE A 334 8.16 -1.66 -2.66
C ILE A 334 8.58 -1.71 -1.20
N PHE A 335 9.89 -1.79 -0.96
CA PHE A 335 10.44 -1.79 0.39
C PHE A 335 10.89 -0.40 0.81
N THR A 336 10.48 0.00 2.01
CA THR A 336 10.90 1.25 2.64
C THR A 336 12.28 1.10 3.29
N ALA A 337 12.91 2.21 3.66
CA ALA A 337 14.14 2.23 4.44
C ALA A 337 13.95 1.67 5.85
N GLN A 338 12.71 1.43 6.29
CA GLN A 338 12.44 0.67 7.51
C GLN A 338 12.60 -0.84 7.31
N GLY A 339 12.78 -1.30 6.06
CA GLY A 339 12.88 -2.71 5.69
C GLY A 339 11.53 -3.43 5.61
N VAL A 340 10.44 -2.67 5.57
CA VAL A 340 9.06 -3.18 5.49
C VAL A 340 8.42 -2.70 4.20
N GLU A 341 7.58 -3.55 3.60
CA GLU A 341 6.85 -3.23 2.38
C GLU A 341 5.81 -2.11 2.61
N VAL A 342 5.68 -1.23 1.63
CA VAL A 342 4.54 -0.32 1.47
C VAL A 342 3.87 -0.66 0.16
N VAL A 343 2.55 -0.86 0.19
CA VAL A 343 1.83 -1.42 -0.96
C VAL A 343 1.11 -0.28 -1.71
N PRO A 344 1.56 0.07 -2.93
CA PRO A 344 0.82 1.00 -3.77
C PRO A 344 -0.44 0.34 -4.34
N PHE A 345 -1.49 1.13 -4.43
CA PHE A 345 -2.78 0.80 -5.04
C PHE A 345 -3.11 1.88 -6.07
N MET A 346 -3.32 1.43 -7.29
CA MET A 346 -3.64 2.21 -8.47
C MET A 346 -4.64 1.42 -9.31
N ASP A 347 -5.80 1.17 -8.73
CA ASP A 347 -6.89 0.42 -9.34
C ASP A 347 -8.07 1.36 -9.64
N ALA A 348 -8.51 1.46 -10.89
CA ALA A 348 -9.56 2.42 -11.21
C ALA A 348 -10.92 2.04 -10.57
N ALA A 349 -11.26 0.76 -10.46
CA ALA A 349 -12.51 0.33 -9.82
C ALA A 349 -12.51 0.54 -8.30
N MET A 350 -11.36 0.39 -7.62
CA MET A 350 -11.30 0.59 -6.17
C MET A 350 -11.05 2.07 -5.80
N THR A 351 -10.14 2.72 -6.52
CA THR A 351 -9.58 4.02 -6.11
C THR A 351 -10.00 5.18 -6.99
N GLU A 352 -10.81 4.94 -8.03
CA GLU A 352 -11.25 5.97 -9.00
C GLU A 352 -10.08 6.69 -9.67
N GLY A 353 -9.01 5.95 -9.96
CA GLY A 353 -7.81 6.51 -10.61
C GLY A 353 -6.87 7.27 -9.67
N LYS A 354 -7.02 7.12 -8.35
CA LYS A 354 -6.14 7.74 -7.36
C LYS A 354 -5.03 6.77 -6.94
N ILE A 355 -3.82 7.30 -6.82
CA ILE A 355 -2.70 6.55 -6.28
C ILE A 355 -2.83 6.53 -4.75
N MET A 356 -2.95 5.34 -4.18
CA MET A 356 -3.13 5.11 -2.75
C MET A 356 -1.95 4.28 -2.21
N MET A 357 -1.50 4.57 -0.99
CA MET A 357 -0.53 3.76 -0.26
C MET A 357 -1.23 3.05 0.88
N HIS A 358 -1.17 1.72 0.87
CA HIS A 358 -1.74 0.88 1.93
C HIS A 358 -0.64 0.42 2.89
N ASP A 359 -0.65 0.95 4.11
CA ASP A 359 0.40 0.72 5.10
C ASP A 359 0.10 -0.43 6.08
N SER A 360 -1.13 -0.98 6.05
CA SER A 360 -1.53 -2.15 6.86
C SER A 360 -1.79 -3.42 6.03
N CYS A 361 -1.37 -3.43 4.76
CA CYS A 361 -1.55 -4.56 3.84
C CYS A 361 -0.37 -5.51 4.02
N VAL A 362 -0.48 -6.43 4.98
CA VAL A 362 0.59 -7.36 5.32
C VAL A 362 0.07 -8.76 5.59
N ASP A 363 0.97 -9.73 5.46
CA ASP A 363 0.66 -11.12 5.81
C ASP A 363 0.81 -11.36 7.29
N LYS A 364 -0.32 -11.62 7.94
CA LYS A 364 -0.33 -12.30 9.24
C LYS A 364 -0.24 -13.82 9.00
N PRO A 365 0.72 -14.54 9.62
CA PRO A 365 0.86 -15.97 9.45
C PRO A 365 -0.34 -16.70 10.06
N THR A 366 -0.76 -17.78 9.43
CA THR A 366 -1.79 -18.67 9.94
C THR A 366 -1.34 -19.35 11.23
N PRO A 367 -2.29 -19.77 12.09
CA PRO A 367 -1.95 -20.52 13.29
C PRO A 367 -1.35 -21.87 12.95
N ASP A 368 -1.75 -22.52 11.85
CA ASP A 368 -1.18 -23.82 11.43
C ASP A 368 0.30 -23.71 11.04
N ARG A 369 0.95 -24.81 10.63
CA ARG A 369 2.38 -24.81 10.26
C ARG A 369 2.68 -24.21 8.88
N TYR A 370 1.66 -23.89 8.09
CA TYR A 370 1.85 -23.49 6.70
C TYR A 370 2.09 -21.98 6.57
N ASP A 371 2.84 -21.57 5.55
CA ASP A 371 3.02 -20.15 5.23
C ASP A 371 1.94 -19.64 4.29
N CYS A 372 1.93 -18.34 4.02
CA CYS A 372 0.91 -17.72 3.20
C CYS A 372 0.95 -18.15 1.73
N PHE A 373 2.11 -18.51 1.19
CA PHE A 373 2.24 -18.99 -0.18
C PHE A 373 1.66 -20.40 -0.32
N GLU A 374 1.91 -21.27 0.65
CA GLU A 374 1.30 -22.60 0.71
C GLU A 374 -0.23 -22.51 0.82
N GLN A 375 -0.76 -21.55 1.58
CA GLN A 375 -2.22 -21.35 1.69
C GLN A 375 -2.85 -20.90 0.36
N VAL A 376 -2.14 -20.14 -0.47
CA VAL A 376 -2.56 -19.82 -1.84
C VAL A 376 -2.64 -21.10 -2.67
N GLU A 377 -1.60 -21.94 -2.63
CA GLU A 377 -1.55 -23.21 -3.37
C GLU A 377 -2.69 -24.16 -2.97
N PHE A 378 -3.08 -24.15 -1.68
CA PHE A 378 -4.21 -24.93 -1.19
C PHE A 378 -5.59 -24.34 -1.52
N GLY A 379 -5.64 -23.17 -2.17
CA GLY A 379 -6.90 -22.49 -2.50
C GLY A 379 -7.65 -21.93 -1.28
N LYS A 380 -6.95 -21.70 -0.17
CA LYS A 380 -7.56 -21.34 1.12
C LYS A 380 -7.74 -19.85 1.34
N CYS A 381 -7.23 -19.01 0.45
CA CYS A 381 -7.24 -17.54 0.60
C CYS A 381 -8.62 -16.94 0.95
N HIS A 382 -9.70 -17.57 0.49
CA HIS A 382 -11.06 -17.11 0.70
C HIS A 382 -11.84 -17.92 1.75
N ASP A 383 -11.17 -18.84 2.44
CA ASP A 383 -11.81 -19.63 3.48
C ASP A 383 -12.30 -18.74 4.63
N PRO A 384 -13.44 -19.06 5.25
CA PRO A 384 -13.99 -18.27 6.36
C PRO A 384 -13.01 -18.04 7.51
N PHE A 385 -12.11 -18.99 7.78
CA PHE A 385 -11.10 -18.83 8.83
C PHE A 385 -9.97 -17.87 8.43
N MET A 386 -9.61 -17.80 7.14
CA MET A 386 -8.58 -16.91 6.60
C MET A 386 -9.04 -15.46 6.59
N VAL A 387 -10.31 -15.22 6.27
CA VAL A 387 -10.87 -13.88 6.17
C VAL A 387 -11.49 -13.37 7.48
N SER A 388 -11.62 -14.22 8.50
CA SER A 388 -12.25 -13.86 9.77
C SER A 388 -11.36 -12.98 10.66
N PRO A 389 -11.78 -11.74 10.97
CA PRO A 389 -11.05 -10.91 11.91
C PRO A 389 -11.09 -11.45 13.35
N LEU A 390 -12.13 -12.23 13.68
CA LEU A 390 -12.27 -12.87 15.00
C LEU A 390 -11.26 -14.01 15.17
N GLY A 391 -11.06 -14.81 14.12
CA GLY A 391 -10.08 -15.88 14.12
C GLY A 391 -8.65 -15.35 14.10
N ALA A 392 -8.40 -14.30 13.31
CA ALA A 392 -7.08 -13.70 13.20
C ALA A 392 -6.76 -12.68 14.29
N GLN A 393 -7.74 -12.19 15.07
CA GLN A 393 -7.58 -11.02 15.94
C GLN A 393 -6.92 -9.83 15.21
N TRP A 394 -7.15 -9.74 13.90
CA TRP A 394 -6.55 -8.78 12.98
C TRP A 394 -7.57 -8.43 11.91
N GLN A 395 -7.73 -7.15 11.61
CA GLN A 395 -8.83 -6.68 10.74
C GLN A 395 -8.75 -7.24 9.31
N GLY A 396 -7.55 -7.57 8.83
CA GLY A 396 -7.32 -8.14 7.49
C GLY A 396 -7.39 -9.67 7.39
N GLY A 397 -7.57 -10.38 8.50
CA GLY A 397 -7.45 -11.84 8.53
C GLY A 397 -6.00 -12.33 8.44
N PHE A 398 -5.78 -13.50 7.87
CA PHE A 398 -4.46 -14.11 7.63
C PHE A 398 -4.04 -14.00 6.17
N CYS A 399 -2.76 -13.78 5.89
CA CYS A 399 -2.23 -13.78 4.53
C CYS A 399 -2.90 -12.76 3.60
N GLN A 400 -3.14 -11.54 4.07
CA GLN A 400 -3.87 -10.52 3.30
C GLN A 400 -3.11 -10.09 2.04
N ARG A 401 -1.78 -9.96 2.11
CA ARG A 401 -0.92 -9.47 1.04
C ARG A 401 -0.69 -10.56 -0.01
N THR A 402 -0.34 -11.77 0.41
CA THR A 402 -0.08 -12.91 -0.49
C THR A 402 -1.35 -13.44 -1.16
N CYS A 403 -2.50 -13.36 -0.49
CA CYS A 403 -3.79 -13.71 -1.09
C CYS A 403 -4.45 -12.57 -1.89
N GLU A 404 -3.74 -11.45 -2.11
CA GLU A 404 -4.25 -10.29 -2.86
C GLU A 404 -5.58 -9.72 -2.32
N ARG A 405 -5.82 -9.84 -1.00
CA ARG A 405 -7.05 -9.38 -0.33
C ARG A 405 -6.93 -7.96 0.25
N CYS A 406 -5.92 -7.23 -0.17
CA CYS A 406 -5.76 -5.84 0.21
C CYS A 406 -6.66 -4.94 -0.63
N THR A 407 -7.15 -3.85 -0.02
CA THR A 407 -8.07 -2.96 -0.71
C THR A 407 -7.92 -1.53 -0.20
N CYS A 408 -8.00 -0.57 -1.11
CA CYS A 408 -8.17 0.84 -0.80
C CYS A 408 -9.52 1.37 -1.32
N ALA A 409 -10.49 0.47 -1.50
CA ALA A 409 -11.80 0.83 -2.04
C ALA A 409 -12.49 1.89 -1.17
N ARG A 410 -13.20 2.83 -1.81
CA ARG A 410 -13.93 3.88 -1.11
C ARG A 410 -14.95 3.27 -0.13
N GLY A 411 -14.92 3.70 1.12
CA GLY A 411 -15.80 3.16 2.18
C GLY A 411 -15.32 1.85 2.80
N SER A 412 -14.21 1.28 2.33
CA SER A 412 -13.48 0.29 3.10
C SER A 412 -12.99 0.90 4.42
N ARG A 413 -12.81 0.07 5.45
CA ARG A 413 -12.16 0.48 6.70
C ARG A 413 -10.64 0.40 6.61
N ALA A 414 -10.09 0.25 5.40
CA ALA A 414 -8.67 0.16 5.17
C ALA A 414 -8.00 1.51 5.43
N PHE A 415 -6.82 1.46 6.04
CA PHE A 415 -5.99 2.64 6.24
C PHE A 415 -5.15 2.83 4.98
N CYS A 416 -5.62 3.67 4.06
CA CYS A 416 -4.87 4.05 2.87
C CYS A 416 -4.56 5.56 2.87
N ALA A 417 -3.41 5.94 2.35
CA ALA A 417 -3.03 7.34 2.16
C ALA A 417 -3.06 7.67 0.66
N GLU A 418 -3.86 8.64 0.27
CA GLU A 418 -3.81 9.18 -1.10
C GLU A 418 -2.48 9.90 -1.33
N VAL A 419 -1.82 9.62 -2.46
CA VAL A 419 -0.72 10.43 -3.01
C VAL A 419 -1.36 11.64 -3.68
N THR A 420 -1.32 12.76 -2.98
CA THR A 420 -1.97 14.02 -3.35
C THR A 420 -1.21 14.78 -4.45
N VAL A 421 0.12 14.72 -4.45
CA VAL A 421 0.97 15.34 -5.47
C VAL A 421 2.07 14.35 -5.86
N PRO A 422 1.89 13.61 -6.97
CA PRO A 422 2.89 12.65 -7.41
C PRO A 422 4.09 13.33 -8.10
N ASP A 423 5.19 12.58 -8.19
CA ASP A 423 6.31 12.84 -9.10
C ASP A 423 7.02 14.18 -8.94
N ILE A 424 7.08 14.81 -7.75
CA ILE A 424 7.90 16.01 -7.57
C ILE A 424 9.37 15.63 -7.76
N VAL A 425 9.98 16.14 -8.83
CA VAL A 425 11.34 15.79 -9.26
C VAL A 425 12.37 16.56 -8.44
N ALA A 426 13.44 15.87 -8.04
CA ALA A 426 14.63 16.45 -7.44
C ALA A 426 15.89 15.84 -8.08
N THR A 427 17.04 16.47 -7.86
CA THR A 427 18.33 16.00 -8.43
C THR A 427 18.77 14.62 -7.94
N ASN A 428 18.27 14.19 -6.78
CA ASN A 428 18.59 12.91 -6.16
C ASN A 428 17.35 12.04 -5.87
N GLY A 429 16.26 12.22 -6.63
CA GLY A 429 15.10 11.32 -6.59
C GLY A 429 13.75 12.00 -6.75
N PHE A 430 12.72 11.43 -6.11
CA PHE A 430 11.33 11.86 -6.24
C PHE A 430 10.69 12.13 -4.88
N ILE A 431 9.67 12.99 -4.88
CA ILE A 431 8.81 13.26 -3.73
C ILE A 431 7.37 13.06 -4.17
N HIS A 432 6.63 12.31 -3.37
CA HIS A 432 5.19 12.09 -3.49
C HIS A 432 4.52 12.67 -2.25
N GLY A 433 3.76 13.75 -2.41
CA GLY A 433 3.01 14.34 -1.30
C GLY A 433 1.88 13.41 -0.85
N VAL A 434 1.81 13.01 0.41
CA VAL A 434 0.79 12.09 0.93
C VAL A 434 -0.21 12.77 1.86
N SER A 435 -1.47 12.34 1.77
CA SER A 435 -2.60 12.89 2.52
C SER A 435 -2.57 12.60 4.03
N ARG A 436 -1.72 11.69 4.50
CA ARG A 436 -1.56 11.36 5.92
C ARG A 436 -0.18 10.79 6.19
N VAL A 437 0.22 10.82 7.46
CA VAL A 437 1.39 10.08 7.94
C VAL A 437 1.10 8.57 7.81
N LEU A 438 2.03 7.85 7.19
CA LEU A 438 2.06 6.40 7.05
C LEU A 438 2.62 5.76 8.32
N PHE A 439 2.07 4.61 8.71
CA PHE A 439 2.56 3.85 9.85
C PHE A 439 3.17 2.53 9.39
N PRO A 440 4.37 2.17 9.86
CA PRO A 440 4.88 0.84 9.58
C PRO A 440 3.91 -0.20 10.15
N PRO A 441 3.54 -1.23 9.35
CA PRO A 441 2.66 -2.28 9.83
C PRO A 441 3.33 -3.07 10.96
N PRO A 442 2.54 -3.72 11.83
CA PRO A 442 3.10 -4.63 12.82
C PRO A 442 3.79 -5.80 12.12
N ILE A 443 4.93 -6.20 12.68
CA ILE A 443 5.64 -7.40 12.24
C ILE A 443 4.99 -8.59 12.92
N PHE A 444 4.56 -9.57 12.13
CA PHE A 444 4.03 -10.82 12.65
C PHE A 444 5.09 -11.90 12.55
N GLU A 445 5.53 -12.40 13.70
CA GLU A 445 6.40 -13.57 13.76
C GLU A 445 5.57 -14.78 14.17
N LYS A 446 5.85 -15.91 13.52
CA LYS A 446 5.28 -17.20 13.90
C LYS A 446 6.14 -17.76 15.03
N ASP A 447 5.57 -17.91 16.23
CA ASP A 447 6.31 -18.50 17.35
C ASP A 447 6.70 -19.95 17.00
N PRO A 448 8.01 -20.25 16.87
CA PRO A 448 8.46 -21.59 16.48
C PRO A 448 8.11 -22.66 17.54
N LEU A 449 7.78 -22.26 18.78
CA LEU A 449 7.45 -23.18 19.87
C LEU A 449 5.96 -23.49 20.00
N ALA A 450 5.07 -22.81 19.25
CA ALA A 450 3.63 -23.01 19.35
C ALA A 450 3.17 -24.44 18.99
N PHE A 451 4.01 -25.22 18.29
CA PHE A 451 3.73 -26.61 17.88
C PHE A 451 4.65 -27.66 18.48
N ALA A 452 5.62 -27.27 19.31
CA ALA A 452 6.53 -28.23 19.96
C ALA A 452 5.85 -29.05 21.09
N VAL A 453 4.57 -28.81 21.37
CA VAL A 453 3.77 -29.56 22.35
C VAL A 453 2.61 -30.28 21.65
N ALA A 454 2.91 -31.06 20.62
CA ALA A 454 2.09 -32.21 20.28
C ALA A 454 2.77 -33.42 20.95
N PRO A 455 2.11 -34.18 21.85
CA PRO A 455 2.71 -35.40 22.37
C PRO A 455 2.94 -36.33 21.18
N SER A 456 4.21 -36.67 20.92
CA SER A 456 4.59 -37.69 19.95
C SER A 456 3.85 -38.97 20.29
N ALA A 457 3.15 -39.56 19.31
CA ALA A 457 2.40 -40.80 19.42
C ALA A 457 3.32 -42.04 19.49
N ASP A 458 4.46 -41.94 20.17
CA ASP A 458 5.49 -42.98 20.29
C ASP A 458 5.87 -43.25 21.76
N ALA A 459 4.94 -43.04 22.70
CA ALA A 459 5.09 -43.60 24.04
C ALA A 459 4.39 -44.97 24.08
N GLU A 460 5.19 -46.03 23.97
CA GLU A 460 4.80 -47.43 24.15
C GLU A 460 3.90 -47.60 25.38
N ALA A 461 2.72 -48.18 25.18
CA ALA A 461 1.85 -48.60 26.25
C ALA A 461 2.47 -49.81 26.98
N PRO A 462 2.65 -49.78 28.32
CA PRO A 462 3.04 -50.99 29.04
C PRO A 462 1.82 -51.91 29.19
N GLY A 463 1.98 -53.09 28.58
CA GLY A 463 1.43 -54.41 28.92
C GLY A 463 0.16 -54.52 29.78
N SER A 464 -0.84 -55.18 29.19
CA SER A 464 -2.00 -55.75 29.85
C SER A 464 -1.64 -56.73 30.98
N VAL A 465 -2.24 -56.54 32.15
CA VAL A 465 -2.55 -57.62 33.09
C VAL A 465 -4.05 -57.63 33.36
N ALA A 466 -4.60 -58.84 33.33
CA ALA A 466 -6.01 -59.17 33.36
C ALA A 466 -6.58 -59.19 34.79
N ASP A 467 -7.92 -59.10 34.82
CA ASP A 467 -8.87 -59.60 35.81
C ASP A 467 -8.80 -59.07 37.26
N ALA A 468 -9.83 -58.31 37.66
CA ALA A 468 -10.78 -58.70 38.71
C ALA A 468 -11.80 -57.59 39.02
N ASP A 469 -13.07 -57.95 38.89
CA ASP A 469 -14.27 -57.53 39.65
C ASP A 469 -14.46 -56.06 40.07
N MET A 470 -15.53 -55.50 39.49
CA MET A 470 -16.08 -54.19 39.80
C MET A 470 -17.22 -54.38 40.83
N ASP A 471 -16.93 -54.14 42.11
CA ASP A 471 -17.95 -54.04 43.16
C ASP A 471 -18.36 -52.57 43.37
N ILE A 472 -19.52 -52.21 42.83
CA ILE A 472 -20.18 -50.91 43.05
C ILE A 472 -20.88 -50.94 44.41
N ALA A 473 -20.14 -50.67 45.49
CA ALA A 473 -20.69 -50.34 46.81
C ALA A 473 -19.63 -49.81 47.79
N SER A 474 -19.12 -48.58 47.62
CA SER A 474 -18.53 -47.84 48.76
C SER A 474 -18.30 -46.32 48.61
N ILE A 475 -18.72 -45.65 47.52
CA ILE A 475 -18.55 -44.19 47.40
C ILE A 475 -19.90 -43.47 47.49
N LEU A 476 -20.57 -43.70 48.62
CA LEU A 476 -21.60 -42.83 49.16
C LEU A 476 -21.20 -42.55 50.60
N ASP A 477 -20.26 -41.64 50.80
CA ASP A 477 -20.22 -40.77 51.97
C ASP A 477 -19.18 -39.67 51.75
N ASN A 478 -19.71 -38.45 51.71
CA ASN A 478 -19.06 -37.13 51.87
C ASN A 478 -19.20 -36.18 50.67
N MET A 479 -20.43 -35.71 50.46
CA MET A 479 -20.68 -34.31 50.07
C MET A 479 -21.73 -33.71 51.03
N PRO A 480 -21.45 -32.57 51.70
CA PRO A 480 -22.50 -31.76 52.29
C PRO A 480 -23.17 -30.86 51.25
N ALA A 481 -24.46 -30.66 51.49
CA ALA A 481 -25.50 -30.16 50.60
C ALA A 481 -25.50 -28.64 50.31
N THR A 482 -25.92 -28.33 49.08
CA THR A 482 -26.97 -27.38 48.60
C THR A 482 -27.84 -26.65 49.66
N PRO A 483 -28.53 -25.50 49.36
CA PRO A 483 -29.46 -25.30 48.21
C PRO A 483 -29.44 -23.93 47.50
N LEU A 484 -29.74 -23.84 46.18
CA LEU A 484 -31.07 -23.77 45.51
C LEU A 484 -31.98 -22.68 46.08
N GLY A 485 -32.72 -21.85 45.34
CA GLY A 485 -33.02 -21.62 43.92
C GLY A 485 -33.60 -20.19 43.84
N THR A 486 -34.10 -19.62 42.74
CA THR A 486 -35.09 -20.16 41.81
C THR A 486 -35.14 -19.30 40.54
N GLU A 487 -35.46 -19.96 39.44
CA GLU A 487 -35.77 -19.42 38.12
C GLU A 487 -36.94 -18.43 38.10
N SER A 488 -36.99 -17.55 37.09
CA SER A 488 -38.14 -17.49 36.16
C SER A 488 -37.91 -16.46 35.04
N SER A 489 -38.61 -16.72 33.95
CA SER A 489 -38.44 -16.27 32.58
C SER A 489 -39.40 -15.13 32.18
N VAL A 490 -39.12 -14.56 31.00
CA VAL A 490 -40.07 -13.98 30.01
C VAL A 490 -40.64 -12.56 30.26
N GLY A 491 -40.41 -11.69 29.27
CA GLY A 491 -41.56 -11.06 28.57
C GLY A 491 -41.70 -9.53 28.52
N ARG A 492 -41.10 -8.92 27.48
CA ARG A 492 -41.79 -8.13 26.43
C ARG A 492 -42.30 -6.67 26.70
N LYS A 493 -41.74 -5.77 25.87
CA LYS A 493 -42.33 -4.63 25.09
C LYS A 493 -42.43 -3.19 25.68
N VAL A 494 -41.82 -2.30 24.88
CA VAL A 494 -42.28 -0.98 24.34
C VAL A 494 -42.11 0.27 25.24
N GLY A 495 -41.41 1.29 24.68
CA GLY A 495 -41.11 2.61 25.26
C GLY A 495 -42.31 3.57 25.35
N PRO A 496 -42.18 4.93 25.32
CA PRO A 496 -41.02 5.77 24.97
C PRO A 496 -40.76 7.00 25.91
N SER A 497 -39.75 7.80 25.53
CA SER A 497 -39.67 9.27 25.67
C SER A 497 -39.34 9.99 27.00
N SER A 498 -38.32 10.85 26.85
CA SER A 498 -38.19 12.24 27.33
C SER A 498 -37.58 12.55 28.70
N ALA A 499 -36.36 13.10 28.59
CA ALA A 499 -35.91 14.41 29.11
C ALA A 499 -36.16 14.77 30.58
N LEU A 500 -35.07 15.14 31.28
CA LEU A 500 -35.07 16.31 32.16
C LEU A 500 -33.64 16.86 32.36
N VAL A 501 -33.49 18.10 31.93
CA VAL A 501 -32.45 19.07 32.25
C VAL A 501 -32.71 19.63 33.65
N SER A 502 -31.68 19.82 34.48
CA SER A 502 -31.42 21.08 35.21
C SER A 502 -30.23 20.97 36.19
N THR A 503 -29.33 21.93 36.07
CA THR A 503 -28.22 22.32 36.95
C THR A 503 -28.72 23.39 37.97
N PRO A 504 -27.89 24.24 38.64
CA PRO A 504 -26.61 24.10 39.39
C PRO A 504 -26.60 24.89 40.74
N ARG A 505 -25.58 24.70 41.60
CA ARG A 505 -24.86 25.72 42.46
C ARG A 505 -23.97 25.00 43.51
N ALA A 506 -22.86 25.50 44.06
CA ALA A 506 -22.19 26.80 44.05
C ALA A 506 -20.69 26.61 44.41
N GLN A 507 -19.83 27.53 43.94
CA GLN A 507 -18.49 27.79 44.48
C GLN A 507 -18.57 28.67 45.75
N PRO A 508 -17.44 28.88 46.43
CA PRO A 508 -17.03 30.25 46.73
C PRO A 508 -15.61 30.60 46.27
N LYS A 509 -15.42 31.90 45.94
CA LYS A 509 -14.19 32.60 45.58
C LYS A 509 -13.70 33.48 46.75
N SER A 510 -12.38 33.70 46.84
CA SER A 510 -11.73 34.94 47.33
C SER A 510 -10.25 34.90 46.88
N LYS A 511 -9.76 35.67 45.88
CA LYS A 511 -9.25 37.08 45.87
C LYS A 511 -8.18 37.33 46.97
N ILE A 512 -6.92 37.70 46.66
CA ILE A 512 -6.42 39.08 46.44
C ILE A 512 -4.98 39.07 45.81
N MET A 513 -4.65 40.16 45.08
CA MET A 513 -3.44 40.57 44.34
C MET A 513 -2.11 40.73 45.13
N GLY A 514 -0.96 40.72 44.40
CA GLY A 514 0.14 41.67 44.64
C GLY A 514 1.61 41.22 44.44
N SER A 515 2.19 41.54 43.27
CA SER A 515 3.58 41.87 42.87
C SER A 515 4.81 41.62 43.80
N GLY A 516 5.92 41.13 43.22
CA GLY A 516 7.29 41.31 43.75
C GLY A 516 8.35 40.36 43.18
N ALA A 517 9.27 40.86 42.35
CA ALA A 517 10.42 40.14 41.80
C ALA A 517 11.64 40.17 42.74
N THR A 518 12.41 39.07 42.88
CA THR A 518 13.88 39.06 43.16
C THR A 518 14.47 37.66 42.86
N THR A 519 15.77 37.64 42.57
CA THR A 519 16.60 36.69 41.81
C THR A 519 17.48 35.75 42.69
N LEU A 520 17.89 34.59 42.11
CA LEU A 520 19.06 33.70 42.40
C LEU A 520 19.02 32.72 43.60
N PRO A 521 19.87 31.65 43.68
CA PRO A 521 20.50 30.76 42.66
C PRO A 521 20.38 29.22 43.02
N PRO A 522 20.93 28.27 42.22
CA PRO A 522 20.81 26.82 42.49
C PRO A 522 22.01 26.25 43.30
N PRO A 523 21.83 25.13 44.04
CA PRO A 523 22.94 24.46 44.72
C PRO A 523 23.66 23.42 43.85
N THR A 524 24.98 23.41 44.00
CA THR A 524 26.00 22.59 43.37
C THR A 524 26.21 21.22 44.04
N PHE A 525 26.73 20.28 43.22
CA PHE A 525 27.22 18.92 43.49
C PHE A 525 28.18 18.73 44.69
N PRO A 526 28.49 17.46 45.03
CA PRO A 526 29.88 17.05 44.79
C PRO A 526 30.05 15.70 44.05
N SER A 527 31.12 15.67 43.25
CA SER A 527 31.70 14.53 42.54
C SER A 527 32.31 13.46 43.45
N ALA A 528 32.27 12.21 43.00
CA ALA A 528 33.33 11.24 43.26
C ALA A 528 33.60 10.43 41.99
N ARG A 529 34.90 10.23 41.70
CA ARG A 529 35.46 9.65 40.48
C ARG A 529 36.29 8.42 40.89
N VAL A 530 36.45 7.48 39.95
CA VAL A 530 37.48 6.42 39.83
C VAL A 530 37.16 5.05 40.47
N ALA A 531 36.99 4.01 39.64
CA ALA A 531 38.02 2.99 39.40
C ALA A 531 37.62 1.99 38.31
N VAL A 532 38.58 1.72 37.41
CA VAL A 532 38.61 0.67 36.41
C VAL A 532 39.04 -0.64 37.07
N GLY A 533 38.43 -1.77 36.71
CA GLY A 533 38.86 -3.09 37.15
C GLY A 533 38.34 -4.20 36.23
N THR A 534 39.24 -4.72 35.39
CA THR A 534 39.09 -5.95 34.61
C THR A 534 39.22 -7.19 35.51
N SER A 535 38.40 -8.23 35.32
CA SER A 535 38.84 -9.63 35.51
C SER A 535 37.90 -10.66 34.87
N ASN A 536 38.55 -11.69 34.33
CA ASN A 536 38.08 -12.89 33.65
C ASN A 536 37.28 -13.88 34.51
N ARG A 537 36.53 -14.71 33.79
CA ARG A 537 36.20 -16.15 33.95
C ARG A 537 36.02 -16.75 35.36
N GLY A 538 34.86 -17.37 35.52
CA GLY A 538 34.57 -18.54 36.36
C GLY A 538 33.35 -19.22 35.77
#